data_AF-R7PXK8-F1
#
_entry.id   AF-R7PXK8-F1
#
_cell.length_a   1.000
_cell.length_b   1.000
_cell.length_c   1.000
_cell.angle_alpha   90.00
_cell.angle_beta   90.00
_cell.angle_gamma   90.00
#
_symmetry.space_group_name_H-M   'P 1'
#
loop_
_entity.id
_entity.type
_entity.pdbx_description
1 polymer ?
#
loop_
_entity_poly.entity_id
_entity_poly.type
_entity_poly.pdbx_seq_one_letter_code
_entity_poly.pdbx_strand_id
1 'polypeptide(L)'
;MALNPVLVIKVMDGNSVGVRARLKDDYVEHEIVLNSVLAYYWANDFPPVVKFLELFESVIKRTINELMPHKNLNLKYEVKADAKLEDASEIEINLIEVEADGIGFKIDGKQLILQGFRNTDNSELTDFKFNESFDKKIETPDIVLKKYEEMKNK
;
A
#
# COMPACT_ATOMS: atom_id res chain seq x y z
N MET A 1 24.94 -13.39 7.98
CA MET A 1 24.30 -12.37 7.12
C MET A 1 22.95 -12.06 7.73
N ALA A 2 22.67 -10.80 8.06
CA ALA A 2 21.32 -10.42 8.48
C ALA A 2 20.37 -10.61 7.29
N LEU A 3 19.34 -11.42 7.47
CA LEU A 3 18.31 -11.62 6.45
C LEU A 3 17.37 -10.41 6.51
N ASN A 4 17.50 -9.49 5.55
CA ASN A 4 16.62 -8.34 5.47
C ASN A 4 15.21 -8.81 5.11
N PRO A 5 14.16 -8.31 5.78
CA PRO A 5 12.80 -8.62 5.40
C PRO A 5 12.52 -8.08 4.00
N VAL A 6 11.57 -8.69 3.31
CA VAL A 6 11.19 -8.29 1.95
C VAL A 6 9.71 -7.96 1.92
N LEU A 7 9.36 -6.81 1.35
CA LEU A 7 8.00 -6.45 1.02
C LEU A 7 7.79 -6.68 -0.48
N VAL A 8 6.81 -7.51 -0.82
CA VAL A 8 6.42 -7.85 -2.18
C VAL A 8 5.07 -7.24 -2.45
N ILE A 9 4.95 -6.42 -3.48
CA ILE A 9 3.69 -5.79 -3.87
C ILE A 9 3.43 -6.09 -5.35
N LYS A 10 2.25 -6.63 -5.64
CA LYS A 10 1.88 -7.12 -6.98
C LYS A 10 0.41 -6.86 -7.30
N VAL A 11 0.12 -6.57 -8.56
CA VAL A 11 -1.24 -6.63 -9.08
C VAL A 11 -1.59 -8.10 -9.34
N MET A 12 -2.70 -8.56 -8.81
CA MET A 12 -3.26 -9.90 -8.99
C MET A 12 -4.52 -9.80 -9.84
N ASP A 13 -4.58 -10.61 -10.91
CA ASP A 13 -5.77 -10.80 -11.74
C ASP A 13 -6.41 -9.51 -12.29
N GLY A 14 -5.63 -8.43 -12.41
CA GLY A 14 -6.05 -7.12 -12.92
C GLY A 14 -7.00 -6.32 -12.02
N ASN A 15 -7.43 -6.88 -10.88
CA ASN A 15 -8.44 -6.27 -10.01
C ASN A 15 -8.11 -6.36 -8.51
N SER A 16 -6.96 -6.92 -8.16
CA SER A 16 -6.51 -7.03 -6.78
C SER A 16 -5.08 -6.53 -6.63
N VAL A 17 -4.75 -6.00 -5.46
CA VAL A 17 -3.37 -5.66 -5.07
C VAL A 17 -2.98 -6.54 -3.90
N GLY A 18 -2.01 -7.43 -4.12
CA GLY A 18 -1.42 -8.27 -3.09
C GLY A 18 -0.24 -7.56 -2.43
N VAL A 19 -0.27 -7.48 -1.10
CA VAL A 19 0.80 -6.96 -0.25
C VAL A 19 1.30 -8.10 0.62
N ARG A 20 2.55 -8.53 0.40
CA ARG A 20 3.15 -9.63 1.13
C ARG A 20 4.44 -9.20 1.80
N ALA A 21 4.57 -9.41 3.10
CA ALA A 21 5.83 -9.27 3.82
C ALA A 21 6.39 -10.66 4.10
N ARG A 22 7.71 -10.85 3.93
CA ARG A 22 8.42 -12.10 4.28
C ARG A 22 9.67 -11.82 5.10
N LEU A 23 9.93 -12.70 6.06
CA LEU A 23 11.15 -12.71 6.84
C LEU A 23 11.53 -14.17 7.11
N LYS A 24 12.64 -14.64 6.52
CA LYS A 24 13.05 -16.05 6.55
C LYS A 24 11.96 -16.96 5.94
N ASP A 25 11.46 -17.92 6.71
CA ASP A 25 10.42 -18.87 6.32
C ASP A 25 8.99 -18.35 6.62
N ASP A 26 8.87 -17.27 7.40
CA ASP A 26 7.58 -16.66 7.74
C ASP A 26 7.15 -15.64 6.68
N TYR A 27 5.86 -15.61 6.36
CA TYR A 27 5.25 -14.61 5.52
C TYR A 27 3.84 -14.25 5.96
N VAL A 28 3.42 -13.02 5.66
CA VAL A 28 2.05 -12.54 5.80
C VAL A 28 1.66 -11.92 4.47
N GLU A 29 0.43 -12.18 4.00
CA GLU A 29 -0.10 -11.61 2.77
C GLU A 29 -1.52 -11.09 3.00
N HIS A 30 -1.77 -9.88 2.51
CA HIS A 30 -3.09 -9.27 2.45
C HIS A 30 -3.40 -8.86 1.02
N GLU A 31 -4.69 -8.92 0.68
CA GLU A 31 -5.19 -8.55 -0.64
C GLU A 31 -6.16 -7.37 -0.51
N ILE A 32 -6.02 -6.40 -1.43
CA ILE A 32 -6.97 -5.32 -1.64
C ILE A 32 -7.73 -5.62 -2.93
N VAL A 33 -9.02 -5.92 -2.84
CA VAL A 33 -9.89 -6.12 -4.01
C VAL A 33 -10.40 -4.77 -4.49
N LEU A 34 -9.87 -4.27 -5.61
CA LEU A 34 -10.09 -2.92 -6.12
C LEU A 34 -11.57 -2.64 -6.38
N ASN A 35 -12.26 -3.48 -7.15
CA ASN A 35 -13.69 -3.29 -7.46
C ASN A 35 -14.57 -3.09 -6.21
N SER A 36 -14.35 -3.90 -5.16
CA SER A 36 -15.14 -3.82 -3.93
C SER A 36 -14.92 -2.50 -3.20
N VAL A 37 -13.66 -2.07 -3.16
CA VAL A 37 -13.24 -0.84 -2.48
C VAL A 37 -13.69 0.40 -3.26
N LEU A 38 -13.52 0.40 -4.58
CA LEU A 38 -13.95 1.49 -5.46
C LEU A 38 -15.47 1.66 -5.47
N ALA A 39 -16.23 0.56 -5.54
CA ALA A 39 -17.69 0.61 -5.43
C ALA A 39 -18.15 1.28 -4.13
N TYR A 40 -17.49 0.98 -3.01
CA TYR A 40 -17.75 1.64 -1.74
C TYR A 40 -17.41 3.14 -1.79
N TYR A 41 -16.28 3.52 -2.38
CA TYR A 41 -15.90 4.93 -2.50
C TYR A 41 -16.89 5.73 -3.36
N TRP A 42 -17.29 5.20 -4.51
CA TRP A 42 -18.29 5.85 -5.38
C TRP A 42 -19.65 5.97 -4.71
N ALA A 43 -20.10 4.93 -3.99
CA ALA A 43 -21.37 4.97 -3.28
C ALA A 43 -21.43 6.03 -2.17
N ASN A 44 -20.26 6.48 -1.68
CA ASN A 44 -20.14 7.47 -0.60
C ASN A 44 -19.55 8.81 -1.08
N ASP A 45 -19.41 9.03 -2.39
CA ASP A 45 -18.84 10.25 -2.98
C ASP A 45 -17.43 10.57 -2.46
N PHE A 46 -16.61 9.55 -2.19
CA PHE A 46 -15.23 9.72 -1.75
C PHE A 46 -14.26 9.84 -2.93
N PRO A 47 -13.18 10.63 -2.80
CA PRO A 47 -12.10 10.69 -3.80
C PRO A 47 -11.36 9.34 -3.86
N PRO A 48 -11.56 8.52 -4.92
CA PRO A 48 -11.20 7.10 -4.88
C PRO A 48 -9.71 6.85 -4.76
N VAL A 49 -8.89 7.64 -5.46
CA VAL A 49 -7.42 7.54 -5.43
C VAL A 49 -6.87 7.90 -4.05
N VAL A 50 -7.33 9.02 -3.47
CA VAL A 50 -6.89 9.45 -2.13
C VAL A 50 -7.22 8.38 -1.09
N LYS A 51 -8.46 7.85 -1.12
CA LYS A 51 -8.88 6.78 -0.21
C LYS A 51 -8.17 5.46 -0.46
N PHE A 52 -7.83 5.15 -1.71
CA PHE A 52 -7.03 3.99 -2.01
C PHE A 52 -5.61 4.10 -1.44
N LEU A 53 -4.95 5.26 -1.56
CA LEU A 53 -3.63 5.48 -0.97
C LEU A 53 -3.67 5.31 0.56
N GLU A 54 -4.67 5.87 1.24
CA GLU A 54 -4.87 5.66 2.69
C GLU A 54 -5.03 4.17 3.05
N LEU A 55 -5.84 3.44 2.28
CA LEU A 55 -6.02 2.00 2.48
C LEU A 55 -4.73 1.23 2.22
N PHE A 56 -4.00 1.57 1.16
CA PHE A 56 -2.75 0.95 0.77
C PHE A 56 -1.68 1.10 1.86
N GLU A 57 -1.49 2.31 2.39
CA GLU A 57 -0.62 2.58 3.54
C GLU A 57 -1.01 1.72 4.75
N SER A 58 -2.31 1.63 5.04
CA SER A 58 -2.85 0.86 6.18
C SER A 58 -2.62 -0.64 6.03
N VAL A 59 -2.80 -1.19 4.82
CA VAL A 59 -2.57 -2.60 4.52
C VAL A 59 -1.09 -2.96 4.58
N ILE A 60 -0.19 -2.10 4.09
CA ILE A 60 1.26 -2.28 4.27
C ILE A 60 1.60 -2.33 5.75
N LYS A 61 1.13 -1.35 6.53
CA LYS A 61 1.36 -1.30 7.98
C LYS A 61 0.87 -2.55 8.69
N ARG A 62 -0.35 -2.99 8.37
CA ARG A 62 -0.94 -4.20 8.96
C ARG A 62 -0.11 -5.43 8.61
N THR A 63 0.22 -5.63 7.33
CA THR A 63 1.01 -6.78 6.85
C THR A 63 2.36 -6.85 7.55
N ILE A 64 3.04 -5.71 7.69
CA ILE A 64 4.32 -5.66 8.38
C ILE A 64 4.15 -5.91 9.87
N ASN A 65 3.13 -5.34 10.54
CA ASN A 65 2.91 -5.55 11.98
C ASN A 65 2.60 -7.00 12.34
N GLU A 66 1.83 -7.71 11.50
CA GLU A 66 1.53 -9.12 11.72
C GLU A 66 2.79 -10.00 11.58
N LEU A 67 3.71 -9.66 10.67
CA LEU A 67 4.99 -10.36 10.52
C LEU A 67 6.01 -9.96 11.61
N MET A 68 6.12 -8.66 11.84
CA MET A 68 7.07 -8.01 12.72
C MET A 68 6.38 -6.81 13.38
N PRO A 69 5.83 -7.00 14.60
CA PRO A 69 5.23 -5.92 15.37
C PRO A 69 6.22 -4.77 15.53
N HIS A 70 5.80 -3.54 15.21
CA HIS A 70 6.65 -2.37 15.23
C HIS A 70 5.90 -1.11 15.68
N LYS A 71 6.62 -0.20 16.31
CA LYS A 71 6.11 1.08 16.80
C LYS A 71 6.01 2.11 15.68
N ASN A 72 7.02 2.20 14.82
CA ASN A 72 7.10 3.20 13.76
C ASN A 72 7.28 2.52 12.40
N LEU A 73 6.48 2.94 11.43
CA LEU A 73 6.67 2.62 10.02
C LEU A 73 7.00 3.90 9.25
N ASN A 74 8.15 3.91 8.59
CA ASN A 74 8.52 4.92 7.61
C ASN A 74 8.24 4.36 6.22
N LEU A 75 7.43 5.06 5.45
CA LEU A 75 7.00 4.67 4.11
C LEU A 75 7.24 5.84 3.16
N LYS A 76 8.10 5.62 2.18
CA LYS A 76 8.40 6.58 1.13
C LYS A 76 8.00 6.03 -0.22
N TYR A 77 7.14 6.75 -0.93
CA TYR A 77 6.66 6.36 -2.25
C TYR A 77 6.35 7.59 -3.10
N GLU A 78 6.41 7.41 -4.40
CA GLU A 78 6.03 8.41 -5.40
C GLU A 78 4.72 7.97 -6.06
N VAL A 79 3.81 8.90 -6.30
CA VAL A 79 2.57 8.66 -7.04
C VAL A 79 2.57 9.56 -8.26
N LYS A 80 2.41 8.94 -9.42
CA LYS A 80 2.09 9.63 -10.67
C LYS A 80 0.63 9.41 -11.00
N ALA A 81 -0.03 10.42 -11.53
CA ALA A 81 -1.44 10.35 -11.89
C ALA A 81 -1.74 11.12 -13.17
N ASP A 82 -2.78 10.70 -13.89
CA ASP A 82 -3.28 11.35 -15.11
C ASP A 82 -3.85 12.75 -14.82
N ALA A 83 -4.36 12.95 -13.61
CA ALA A 83 -4.89 14.21 -13.10
C ALA A 83 -4.48 14.43 -11.64
N LYS A 84 -5.05 15.46 -10.99
CA LYS A 84 -4.93 15.60 -9.53
C LYS A 84 -5.51 14.36 -8.85
N LEU A 85 -4.97 13.99 -7.68
CA LEU A 85 -5.39 12.79 -6.94
C LEU A 85 -6.90 12.73 -6.63
N GLU A 86 -7.58 13.87 -6.52
CA GLU A 86 -9.03 13.91 -6.28
C GLU A 86 -9.85 13.47 -7.51
N ASP A 87 -9.31 13.68 -8.70
CA ASP A 87 -9.98 13.48 -9.99
C ASP A 87 -9.34 12.39 -10.84
N ALA A 88 -8.25 11.78 -10.39
CA ALA A 88 -7.44 10.84 -11.18
C ALA A 88 -8.21 9.54 -11.51
N SER A 89 -7.98 9.06 -12.72
CA SER A 89 -8.56 7.81 -13.26
C SER A 89 -7.54 6.68 -13.25
N GLU A 90 -6.26 7.04 -13.36
CA GLU A 90 -5.11 6.15 -13.40
C GLU A 90 -4.01 6.68 -12.50
N ILE A 91 -3.39 5.78 -11.73
CA ILE A 91 -2.23 6.11 -10.92
C ILE A 91 -1.13 5.08 -11.08
N GLU A 92 0.10 5.54 -10.98
CA GLU A 92 1.30 4.72 -10.86
C GLU A 92 1.94 5.00 -9.50
N ILE A 93 2.09 3.97 -8.67
CA ILE A 93 2.71 4.04 -7.35
C ILE A 93 4.09 3.40 -7.44
N ASN A 94 5.11 4.16 -7.03
CA ASN A 94 6.50 3.74 -6.97
C ASN A 94 6.99 3.74 -5.52
N LEU A 95 7.17 2.57 -4.93
CA LEU A 95 7.73 2.42 -3.59
C LEU A 95 9.24 2.62 -3.61
N ILE A 96 9.71 3.58 -2.82
CA ILE A 96 11.10 4.01 -2.74
C ILE A 96 11.76 3.35 -1.52
N GLU A 97 11.16 3.50 -0.35
CA GLU A 97 11.72 3.04 0.92
C GLU A 97 10.61 2.60 1.87
N VAL A 98 10.87 1.51 2.60
CA VAL A 98 10.00 0.98 3.63
C VAL A 98 10.89 0.57 4.80
N GLU A 99 10.65 1.13 5.97
CA GLU A 99 11.43 0.84 7.18
C GLU A 99 10.50 0.72 8.38
N ALA A 100 10.68 -0.32 9.19
CA ALA A 100 9.97 -0.49 10.46
C ALA A 100 10.96 -0.50 11.64
N ASP A 101 10.82 0.45 12.56
CA ASP A 101 11.71 0.64 13.73
C ASP A 101 13.23 0.54 13.40
N GLY A 102 13.66 1.12 12.29
CA GLY A 102 15.06 1.10 11.84
C GLY A 102 15.46 -0.15 11.05
N ILE A 103 14.53 -1.07 10.76
CA ILE A 103 14.76 -2.23 9.90
C ILE A 103 14.20 -1.95 8.51
N GLY A 104 15.10 -1.77 7.54
CA GLY A 104 14.76 -1.55 6.14
C GLY A 104 14.30 -2.83 5.43
N PHE A 105 13.22 -2.71 4.65
CA PHE A 105 12.67 -3.79 3.82
C PHE A 105 13.25 -3.70 2.42
N LYS A 106 13.61 -4.85 1.86
CA LYS A 106 13.84 -4.95 0.41
C LYS A 106 12.49 -4.95 -0.30
N ILE A 107 12.30 -4.03 -1.25
CA ILE A 107 11.05 -3.92 -2.02
C ILE A 107 11.17 -4.74 -3.30
N ASP A 108 10.22 -5.65 -3.51
CA ASP A 108 10.05 -6.49 -4.69
C ASP A 108 8.69 -6.15 -5.35
N GLY A 109 8.69 -5.78 -6.63
CA GLY A 109 7.52 -5.16 -7.25
C GLY A 109 7.36 -3.68 -6.86
N LYS A 110 8.37 -2.87 -7.19
CA LYS A 110 8.47 -1.45 -6.79
C LYS A 110 7.43 -0.54 -7.42
N GLN A 111 6.92 -0.92 -8.59
CA GLN A 111 6.03 -0.09 -9.40
C GLN A 111 4.70 -0.81 -9.55
N LEU A 112 3.61 -0.06 -9.36
CA LEU A 112 2.27 -0.58 -9.45
C LEU A 112 1.38 0.41 -10.19
N ILE A 113 0.81 -0.02 -11.32
CA ILE A 113 -0.08 0.80 -12.15
C ILE A 113 -1.51 0.33 -11.93
N LEU A 114 -2.40 1.25 -11.59
CA LEU A 114 -3.80 1.00 -11.29
C LEU A 114 -4.69 1.92 -12.11
N GLN A 115 -5.77 1.36 -12.64
CA GLN A 115 -6.74 2.03 -13.48
C GLN A 115 -8.16 1.84 -12.94
N GLY A 116 -9.11 2.61 -13.46
CA GLY A 116 -10.53 2.45 -13.17
C GLY A 116 -11.01 3.20 -11.92
N PHE A 117 -10.29 4.23 -11.47
CA PHE A 117 -10.72 5.05 -10.33
C PHE A 117 -11.91 5.98 -10.66
N ARG A 118 -12.15 6.26 -11.95
CA ARG A 118 -13.35 6.96 -12.43
C ARG A 118 -14.44 5.98 -12.80
N ASN A 119 -15.68 6.34 -12.47
CA ASN A 119 -16.90 5.61 -12.85
C ASN A 119 -17.32 5.84 -14.32
N THR A 120 -16.50 6.53 -15.11
CA THR A 120 -16.75 6.81 -16.53
C THR A 120 -15.65 6.19 -17.39
N ASP A 121 -16.06 5.29 -18.29
CA ASP A 121 -15.25 4.73 -19.38
C ASP A 121 -14.70 5.85 -20.26
N ASN A 122 -13.51 6.35 -19.95
CA ASN A 122 -12.66 6.99 -20.94
C ASN A 122 -11.29 6.33 -20.86
N SER A 123 -11.15 5.27 -21.65
CA SER A 123 -9.94 4.50 -21.87
C SER A 123 -9.00 5.23 -22.85
N GLU A 124 -8.66 6.49 -22.56
CA GLU A 124 -7.53 7.13 -23.21
C GLU A 124 -6.38 7.19 -22.20
N LEU A 125 -5.28 6.49 -22.50
CA LEU A 125 -4.01 6.60 -21.78
C LEU A 125 -3.57 8.07 -21.82
N THR A 126 -3.89 8.79 -20.77
CA THR A 126 -3.48 10.18 -20.57
C THR A 126 -2.08 10.20 -19.97
N ASP A 127 -1.18 11.00 -20.55
CA ASP A 127 0.13 11.29 -19.94
C ASP A 127 -0.03 11.59 -18.44
N PHE A 128 0.82 10.99 -17.61
CA PHE A 128 0.93 11.31 -16.20
C PHE A 128 1.33 12.79 -16.03
N LYS A 129 0.36 13.64 -15.70
CA LYS A 129 0.54 15.09 -15.53
C LYS A 129 0.86 15.48 -14.09
N PHE A 130 0.56 14.60 -13.15
CA PHE A 130 0.77 14.81 -11.74
C PHE A 130 1.85 13.86 -11.24
N ASN A 131 2.78 14.37 -10.44
CA ASN A 131 3.76 13.56 -9.73
C ASN A 131 3.94 14.15 -8.33
N GLU A 132 3.73 13.34 -7.30
CA GLU A 132 3.91 13.72 -5.90
C GLU A 132 4.64 12.62 -5.13
N SER A 133 5.62 13.03 -4.31
CA SER A 133 6.35 12.14 -3.41
C SER A 133 5.80 12.26 -2.00
N PHE A 134 5.54 11.11 -1.39
CA PHE A 134 5.05 10.99 -0.03
C PHE A 134 6.14 10.41 0.87
N ASP A 135 6.33 11.04 2.02
CA ASP A 135 7.15 10.57 3.12
C ASP A 135 6.27 10.49 4.36
N LYS A 136 5.87 9.27 4.72
CA LYS A 136 4.89 8.99 5.76
C LYS A 136 5.56 8.29 6.91
N LYS A 137 5.41 8.86 8.11
CA LYS A 137 5.72 8.20 9.37
C LYS A 137 4.42 7.81 10.07
N ILE A 138 4.18 6.50 10.19
CA ILE A 138 2.95 5.94 10.72
C ILE A 138 3.25 5.23 12.04
N GLU A 139 2.68 5.74 13.13
CA GLU A 139 2.89 5.17 14.47
C GLU A 139 1.81 4.13 14.82
N THR A 140 2.22 3.05 15.47
CA THR A 140 1.33 2.02 16.03
C THR A 140 1.03 2.36 17.50
N PRO A 141 -0.24 2.55 17.88
CA PRO A 141 -0.62 2.75 19.28
C PRO A 141 -0.20 1.57 20.15
N ASP A 142 0.22 1.81 21.40
CA ASP A 142 0.77 0.77 22.28
C ASP A 142 -0.20 -0.39 22.53
N ILE A 143 -1.49 -0.09 22.65
CA ILE A 143 -2.56 -1.08 22.82
C ILE A 143 -2.62 -2.03 21.62
N VAL A 144 -2.39 -1.52 20.41
CA VAL A 144 -2.42 -2.29 19.17
C VAL A 144 -1.13 -3.07 19.00
N LEU A 145 0.02 -2.46 19.32
CA LEU A 145 1.33 -3.12 19.27
C LEU A 145 1.35 -4.35 20.16
N LYS A 146 0.91 -4.21 21.42
CA LYS A 146 0.85 -5.31 22.37
C LYS A 146 0.02 -6.50 21.85
N LYS A 147 -1.10 -6.23 21.17
CA LYS A 147 -1.92 -7.30 20.56
C LYS A 147 -1.16 -8.07 19.48
N TYR A 148 -0.40 -7.39 18.61
CA TYR A 148 0.40 -8.05 17.59
C TYR A 148 1.54 -8.88 18.20
N GLU A 149 2.17 -8.38 19.27
CA GLU A 149 3.18 -9.14 20.02
C GLU A 149 2.60 -10.40 20.68
N GLU A 150 1.41 -10.30 21.27
CA GLU A 150 0.70 -11.44 21.86
C GLU A 150 0.28 -12.49 20.82
N MET A 151 -0.09 -12.07 19.61
CA MET A 151 -0.46 -12.96 18.51
C MET A 151 0.74 -13.73 17.96
N LYS A 152 1.92 -13.11 17.90
CA LYS A 152 3.15 -13.74 17.38
C LYS A 152 3.77 -14.76 18.35
N ASN A 153 3.54 -14.59 19.65
CA ASN A 153 4.08 -15.47 20.70
C ASN A 153 3.16 -16.67 21.03
N LYS A 154 2.09 -16.88 20.26
CA LYS A 154 1.19 -18.04 20.35
C LYS A 154 1.56 -19.10 19.33
#